data_AF-A0A6N9TED3-F1
#
_entry.id   AF-A0A6N9TED3-F1
#
_cell.length_a   1.000
_cell.length_b   1.000
_cell.length_c   1.000
_cell.angle_alpha   90.00
_cell.angle_beta   90.00
_cell.angle_gamma   90.00
#
_symmetry.space_group_name_H-M   'P 1'
#
loop_
_entity.id
_entity.type
_entity.pdbx_description
1 polymer ?
#
loop_
_entity_poly.entity_id
_entity_poly.type
_entity_poly.pdbx_seq_one_letter_code
_entity_poly.pdbx_strand_id
1 'polypeptide(L)'
;VRQKIHFFCMDLPHSDAPFVKAYPAETTEAFLDGHVSAFDFFGKVPLSILYDNTTLAVAKICGDGRRERTRAFTELQSHYLFVDRFGRPGKGNDKGKVEGLVKYARSNFMTPIPHAASFDDLNAMLAERCRRRQGERAGRHDETIGERLVADLAAFKPVPATPFEPCEKRIARVSSTSLVRYRCNDYSVPTTYGFRDVLVKAFVDEVVILCGGEEIARHRRDYRTGTFVFDPLHYLALIETKPNALDQAAPLQGWDLPEGFQHLRHLLEARMGNRGKREFIQVLRLMETIPMPIVTDAVTEAIRLGAIGFDAIKLIALARIEHRPARLDLAAYPHLPKMDVRTTAAADYAVLIPGRAV
;
A
#
# COMPACT_ATOMS: atom_id res chain seq x y z
N VAL A 1 19.81 9.45 -4.06
CA VAL A 1 20.29 9.35 -2.66
C VAL A 1 21.11 8.08 -2.52
N ARG A 2 22.26 8.11 -1.84
CA ARG A 2 23.03 6.89 -1.53
C ARG A 2 22.58 6.35 -0.17
N GLN A 3 22.15 5.09 -0.12
CA GLN A 3 21.61 4.46 1.09
C GLN A 3 22.27 3.10 1.36
N LYS A 4 22.32 2.71 2.64
CA LYS A 4 22.66 1.33 3.04
C LYS A 4 21.42 0.46 2.85
N ILE A 5 21.63 -0.76 2.37
CA ILE A 5 20.57 -1.75 2.15
C ILE A 5 20.98 -3.09 2.75
N HIS A 6 19.98 -3.92 3.03
CA HIS A 6 20.15 -5.29 3.50
C HIS A 6 19.89 -6.26 2.36
N PHE A 7 20.54 -7.44 2.38
CA PHE A 7 20.32 -8.48 1.39
C PHE A 7 19.83 -9.76 2.04
N PHE A 8 18.80 -10.33 1.44
CA PHE A 8 18.51 -11.74 1.55
C PHE A 8 19.33 -12.49 0.50
N CYS A 9 20.02 -13.55 0.93
CA CYS A 9 20.78 -14.42 0.03
C CYS A 9 20.37 -15.87 0.27
N MET A 10 20.09 -16.59 -0.82
CA MET A 10 19.93 -18.04 -0.82
C MET A 10 20.89 -18.64 -1.83
N ASP A 11 21.63 -19.65 -1.40
CA ASP A 11 22.57 -20.41 -2.22
C ASP A 11 22.13 -21.87 -2.22
N LEU A 12 22.11 -22.51 -3.39
CA LEU A 12 21.88 -23.95 -3.51
C LEU A 12 23.24 -24.67 -3.56
N PRO A 13 23.70 -25.33 -2.49
CA PRO A 13 25.10 -25.74 -2.37
C PRO A 13 25.59 -26.75 -3.41
N HIS A 14 24.68 -27.52 -4.02
CA HIS A 14 24.99 -28.53 -5.03
C HIS A 14 25.22 -27.91 -6.42
N SER A 15 24.39 -26.95 -6.84
CA SER A 15 24.54 -26.23 -8.10
C SER A 15 25.33 -24.91 -8.00
N ASP A 16 25.53 -24.37 -6.80
CA ASP A 16 25.97 -22.99 -6.54
C ASP A 16 25.03 -21.92 -7.14
N ALA A 17 23.75 -22.28 -7.38
CA ALA A 17 22.77 -21.35 -7.93
C ALA A 17 22.40 -20.27 -6.89
N PRO A 18 22.59 -18.98 -7.24
CA PRO A 18 22.36 -17.89 -6.31
C PRO A 18 20.95 -17.32 -6.45
N PHE A 19 20.44 -16.79 -5.34
CA PHE A 19 19.36 -15.81 -5.32
C PHE A 19 19.70 -14.70 -4.34
N VAL A 20 19.50 -13.45 -4.76
CA VAL A 20 19.77 -12.25 -3.95
C VAL A 20 18.64 -11.25 -4.13
N LYS A 21 18.06 -10.78 -3.01
CA LYS A 21 17.03 -9.72 -2.99
C LYS A 21 17.40 -8.66 -1.94
N ALA A 22 17.22 -7.40 -2.30
CA ALA A 22 17.53 -6.24 -1.48
C ALA A 22 16.29 -5.73 -0.72
N TYR A 23 16.55 -5.29 0.52
CA TYR A 23 15.52 -4.78 1.45
C TYR A 23 15.96 -3.49 2.15
N PRO A 24 14.99 -2.64 2.55
CA PRO A 24 15.27 -1.45 3.36
C PRO A 24 15.83 -1.78 4.73
N ALA A 25 15.40 -2.89 5.34
CA ALA A 25 15.81 -3.30 6.68
C ALA A 25 15.78 -4.83 6.84
N GLU A 26 16.51 -5.33 7.84
CA GLU A 26 16.45 -6.74 8.27
C GLU A 26 15.29 -6.93 9.25
N THR A 27 14.18 -7.45 8.75
CA THR A 27 12.94 -7.61 9.51
C THR A 27 12.25 -8.94 9.20
N THR A 28 11.25 -9.31 9.98
CA THR A 28 10.54 -10.60 9.85
C THR A 28 9.92 -10.74 8.47
N GLU A 29 9.16 -9.75 8.04
CA GLU A 29 8.51 -9.69 6.73
C GLU A 29 9.51 -9.65 5.57
N ALA A 30 10.66 -8.98 5.70
CA ALA A 30 11.72 -9.04 4.69
C ALA A 30 12.34 -10.45 4.60
N PHE A 31 12.50 -11.12 5.74
CA PHE A 31 12.98 -12.51 5.79
C PHE A 31 11.97 -13.48 5.18
N LEU A 32 10.67 -13.32 5.46
CA LEU A 32 9.61 -14.13 4.85
C LEU A 32 9.54 -13.89 3.34
N ASP A 33 9.49 -12.63 2.92
CA ASP A 33 9.40 -12.24 1.51
C ASP A 33 10.63 -12.71 0.72
N GLY A 34 11.80 -12.73 1.35
CA GLY A 34 13.03 -13.26 0.76
C GLY A 34 12.91 -14.73 0.38
N HIS A 35 12.25 -15.53 1.23
CA HIS A 35 11.98 -16.95 0.92
C HIS A 35 10.96 -17.11 -0.19
N VAL A 36 9.82 -16.41 -0.09
CA VAL A 36 8.77 -16.45 -1.12
C VAL A 36 9.37 -16.10 -2.48
N SER A 37 10.10 -14.99 -2.54
CA SER A 37 10.74 -14.52 -3.77
C SER A 37 11.80 -15.49 -4.30
N ALA A 38 12.54 -16.17 -3.41
CA ALA A 38 13.52 -17.16 -3.83
C ALA A 38 12.85 -18.41 -4.43
N PHE A 39 11.78 -18.89 -3.79
CA PHE A 39 11.02 -20.05 -4.27
C PHE A 39 10.36 -19.75 -5.61
N ASP A 40 9.81 -18.55 -5.77
CA ASP A 40 9.25 -18.09 -7.05
C ASP A 40 10.35 -17.98 -8.13
N PHE A 41 11.52 -17.44 -7.78
CA PHE A 41 12.65 -17.33 -8.70
C PHE A 41 13.14 -18.69 -9.21
N PHE A 42 13.20 -19.70 -8.34
CA PHE A 42 13.58 -21.06 -8.73
C PHE A 42 12.41 -21.88 -9.31
N GLY A 43 11.16 -21.43 -9.12
CA GLY A 43 9.94 -22.17 -9.47
C GLY A 43 9.73 -23.45 -8.65
N LYS A 44 10.47 -23.61 -7.54
CA LYS A 44 10.56 -24.83 -6.75
C LYS A 44 10.94 -24.52 -5.30
N VAL A 45 10.62 -25.44 -4.38
CA VAL A 45 10.93 -25.32 -2.96
C VAL A 45 12.00 -26.36 -2.56
N PRO A 46 13.15 -25.94 -2.00
CA PRO A 46 14.17 -26.85 -1.50
C PRO A 46 13.63 -27.80 -0.41
N LEU A 47 14.14 -29.03 -0.37
CA LEU A 47 13.73 -30.02 0.63
C LEU A 47 14.17 -29.65 2.05
N SER A 48 15.32 -28.98 2.17
CA SER A 48 15.82 -28.48 3.45
C SER A 48 16.61 -27.20 3.27
N ILE A 49 16.55 -26.32 4.26
CA ILE A 49 17.26 -25.04 4.26
C ILE A 49 18.08 -24.94 5.55
N LEU A 50 19.35 -24.55 5.40
CA LEU A 50 20.26 -24.32 6.51
C LEU A 50 20.25 -22.84 6.90
N TYR A 51 19.96 -22.59 8.17
CA TYR A 51 19.90 -21.25 8.75
C TYR A 51 21.02 -21.03 9.75
N ASP A 52 21.36 -19.76 9.93
CA ASP A 52 21.98 -19.30 11.16
C ASP A 52 20.95 -19.23 12.30
N ASN A 53 21.39 -19.12 13.54
CA ASN A 53 20.54 -18.86 14.70
C ASN A 53 20.05 -17.39 14.73
N THR A 54 19.53 -16.90 13.62
CA THR A 54 18.92 -15.56 13.55
C THR A 54 17.67 -15.53 14.41
N THR A 55 17.47 -14.42 15.13
CA THR A 55 16.28 -14.18 15.97
C THR A 55 14.99 -14.12 15.14
N LEU A 56 15.08 -13.94 13.82
CA LEU A 56 13.92 -13.96 12.92
C LEU A 56 13.35 -15.37 12.73
N ALA A 57 14.20 -16.40 12.78
CA ALA A 57 13.81 -17.80 12.65
C ALA A 57 13.69 -18.50 14.02
N VAL A 58 14.56 -18.15 14.97
CA VAL A 58 14.66 -18.76 16.31
C VAL A 58 14.16 -17.79 17.37
N ALA A 59 13.04 -18.13 18.01
CA ALA A 59 12.52 -17.39 19.16
C ALA A 59 13.29 -17.70 20.45
N LYS A 60 13.67 -18.97 20.66
CA LYS A 60 14.38 -19.42 21.86
C LYS A 60 15.26 -20.63 21.57
N ILE A 61 16.40 -20.69 22.24
CA ILE A 61 17.25 -21.90 22.27
C ILE A 61 16.97 -22.63 23.59
N CYS A 62 16.49 -23.85 23.50
CA CYS A 62 16.20 -24.72 24.65
C CYS A 62 17.50 -25.35 25.21
N GLY A 63 17.50 -25.71 26.49
CA GLY A 63 18.68 -26.25 27.19
C GLY A 63 19.19 -27.59 26.65
N ASP A 64 18.39 -28.29 25.85
CA ASP A 64 18.75 -29.54 25.15
C ASP A 64 19.21 -29.31 23.70
N GLY A 65 19.40 -28.05 23.30
CA GLY A 65 19.79 -27.68 21.94
C GLY A 65 18.64 -27.67 20.92
N ARG A 66 17.38 -27.94 21.32
CA ARG A 66 16.23 -27.68 20.45
C ARG A 66 16.02 -26.17 20.27
N ARG A 67 15.49 -25.77 19.11
CA ARG A 67 15.19 -24.38 18.79
C ARG A 67 13.68 -24.21 18.72
N GLU A 68 13.16 -23.28 19.50
CA GLU A 68 11.78 -22.82 19.37
C GLU A 68 11.74 -21.79 18.25
N ARG A 69 10.90 -22.05 17.24
CA ARG A 69 10.79 -21.21 16.05
C ARG A 69 9.90 -20.00 16.34
N THR A 70 10.16 -18.89 15.65
CA THR A 70 9.17 -17.80 15.65
C THR A 70 7.87 -18.30 15.01
N ARG A 71 6.74 -17.69 15.41
CA ARG A 71 5.43 -18.01 14.82
C ARG A 71 5.45 -17.78 13.30
N ALA A 72 5.99 -16.65 12.87
CA ALA A 72 6.12 -16.29 11.46
C ALA A 72 6.91 -17.33 10.66
N PHE A 73 8.06 -17.79 11.18
CA PHE A 73 8.86 -18.80 10.51
C PHE A 73 8.17 -20.17 10.49
N THR A 74 7.44 -20.52 11.55
CA THR A 74 6.64 -21.76 11.59
C THR A 74 5.52 -21.74 10.55
N GLU A 75 4.85 -20.60 10.35
CA GLU A 75 3.83 -20.42 9.32
C GLU A 75 4.43 -20.62 7.91
N LEU A 76 5.60 -20.01 7.63
CA LEU A 76 6.32 -20.19 6.37
C LEU A 76 6.69 -21.66 6.12
N GLN A 77 7.28 -22.30 7.12
CA GLN A 77 7.69 -23.70 7.04
C GLN A 77 6.50 -24.62 6.78
N SER A 78 5.38 -24.37 7.47
CA SER A 78 4.17 -25.19 7.34
C SER A 78 3.52 -25.01 5.96
N HIS A 79 3.64 -23.83 5.36
CA HIS A 79 3.11 -23.55 4.03
C HIS A 79 3.95 -24.23 2.93
N TYR A 80 5.28 -24.15 3.01
CA TYR A 80 6.19 -24.64 1.96
C TYR A 80 6.75 -26.05 2.22
N LEU A 81 6.56 -26.60 3.42
CA LEU A 81 6.90 -27.97 3.81
C LEU A 81 8.39 -28.35 3.63
N PHE A 82 9.30 -27.39 3.85
CA PHE A 82 10.75 -27.65 3.89
C PHE A 82 11.23 -28.00 5.30
N VAL A 83 12.34 -28.73 5.39
CA VAL A 83 13.00 -29.03 6.67
C VAL A 83 14.01 -27.94 7.01
N ASP A 84 13.87 -27.27 8.14
CA ASP A 84 14.87 -26.35 8.64
C ASP A 84 16.02 -27.10 9.32
N ARG A 85 17.24 -26.63 9.08
CA ARG A 85 18.45 -27.06 9.77
C ARG A 85 19.12 -25.83 10.34
N PHE A 86 19.66 -25.92 11.54
CA PHE A 86 20.45 -24.84 12.13
C PHE A 86 21.91 -25.23 12.22
N GLY A 87 22.79 -24.33 11.81
CA GLY A 87 24.24 -24.54 11.91
C GLY A 87 24.66 -24.86 13.35
N ARG A 88 25.67 -25.73 13.50
CA ARG A 88 26.25 -26.03 14.80
C ARG A 88 27.05 -24.81 15.31
N PRO A 89 26.89 -24.40 16.58
CA PRO A 89 27.69 -23.33 17.16
C PRO A 89 29.20 -23.61 16.97
N GLY A 90 29.96 -22.64 16.47
CA GLY A 90 31.42 -22.73 16.34
C GLY A 90 31.97 -23.54 15.16
N LYS A 91 31.13 -24.10 14.25
CA LYS A 91 31.61 -24.75 13.02
C LYS A 91 31.29 -23.93 11.77
N GLY A 92 32.23 -23.08 11.36
CA GLY A 92 32.11 -22.23 10.17
C GLY A 92 31.97 -22.99 8.83
N ASN A 93 32.38 -24.26 8.77
CA ASN A 93 32.29 -25.08 7.56
C ASN A 93 30.85 -25.26 7.06
N ASP A 94 29.87 -25.26 7.96
CA ASP A 94 28.46 -25.43 7.60
C ASP A 94 27.93 -24.17 6.87
N LYS A 95 28.59 -23.01 6.98
CA LYS A 95 28.11 -21.71 6.45
C LYS A 95 28.92 -21.14 5.27
N GLY A 96 30.01 -21.80 4.87
CA GLY A 96 30.98 -21.24 3.91
C GLY A 96 30.40 -20.84 2.55
N LYS A 97 29.35 -21.54 2.09
CA LYS A 97 28.70 -21.27 0.80
C LYS A 97 27.93 -19.95 0.76
N VAL A 98 27.05 -19.72 1.73
CA VAL A 98 26.28 -18.46 1.84
C VAL A 98 27.21 -17.28 2.10
N GLU A 99 28.23 -17.43 2.94
CA GLU A 99 29.24 -16.37 3.13
C GLU A 99 30.00 -16.06 1.83
N GLY A 100 30.32 -17.08 1.04
CA GLY A 100 30.91 -16.95 -0.29
C GLY A 100 29.97 -16.19 -1.25
N LEU A 101 28.68 -16.52 -1.25
CA LEU A 101 27.67 -15.83 -2.05
C LEU A 101 27.55 -14.36 -1.65
N VAL A 102 27.50 -14.04 -0.36
CA VAL A 102 27.43 -12.65 0.12
C VAL A 102 28.64 -11.84 -0.34
N LYS A 103 29.85 -12.42 -0.23
CA LYS A 103 31.08 -11.78 -0.73
C LYS A 103 31.02 -11.57 -2.25
N TYR A 104 30.61 -12.59 -3.00
CA TYR A 104 30.47 -12.48 -4.45
C TYR A 104 29.44 -11.41 -4.84
N ALA A 105 28.26 -11.39 -4.21
CA ALA A 105 27.20 -10.43 -4.52
C ALA A 105 27.69 -9.00 -4.29
N ARG A 106 28.43 -8.75 -3.21
CA ARG A 106 29.06 -7.45 -2.96
C ARG A 106 30.06 -7.06 -4.05
N SER A 107 30.94 -7.97 -4.45
CA SER A 107 32.00 -7.68 -5.42
C SER A 107 31.52 -7.62 -6.87
N ASN A 108 30.48 -8.38 -7.24
CA ASN A 108 30.07 -8.54 -8.64
C ASN A 108 28.68 -7.99 -8.95
N PHE A 109 27.76 -8.01 -7.98
CA PHE A 109 26.42 -7.44 -8.18
C PHE A 109 26.38 -5.99 -7.70
N MET A 110 27.11 -5.62 -6.64
CA MET A 110 27.08 -4.25 -6.11
C MET A 110 28.21 -3.35 -6.64
N THR A 111 28.95 -3.81 -7.66
CA THR A 111 30.08 -3.06 -8.24
C THR A 111 29.93 -2.96 -9.77
N PRO A 112 29.92 -1.74 -10.35
CA PRO A 112 29.80 -0.46 -9.64
C PRO A 112 28.48 -0.38 -8.85
N ILE A 113 28.40 0.56 -7.89
CA ILE A 113 27.23 0.72 -7.04
C ILE A 113 25.98 0.88 -7.93
N PRO A 114 24.98 -0.02 -7.83
CA PRO A 114 23.81 0.04 -8.68
C PRO A 114 23.02 1.32 -8.45
N HIS A 115 22.46 1.86 -9.53
CA HIS A 115 21.56 3.00 -9.49
C HIS A 115 20.20 2.54 -10.02
N ALA A 116 19.15 2.73 -9.23
CA ALA A 116 17.80 2.28 -9.52
C ALA A 116 16.78 3.29 -8.96
N ALA A 117 15.61 3.43 -9.59
CA ALA A 117 14.58 4.35 -9.14
C ALA A 117 13.80 3.83 -7.93
N SER A 118 13.70 2.51 -7.79
CA SER A 118 13.01 1.83 -6.69
C SER A 118 13.73 0.56 -6.22
N PHE A 119 13.28 -0.02 -5.11
CA PHE A 119 13.72 -1.34 -4.69
C PHE A 119 13.27 -2.44 -5.67
N ASP A 120 12.12 -2.27 -6.33
CA ASP A 120 11.64 -3.22 -7.33
C ASP A 120 12.57 -3.24 -8.54
N ASP A 121 12.97 -2.08 -9.05
CA ASP A 121 13.95 -1.97 -10.14
C ASP A 121 15.31 -2.57 -9.74
N LEU A 122 15.77 -2.28 -8.52
CA LEU A 122 17.01 -2.86 -7.99
C LEU A 122 16.91 -4.39 -7.92
N ASN A 123 15.79 -4.91 -7.43
CA ASN A 123 15.58 -6.34 -7.28
C ASN A 123 15.43 -7.04 -8.63
N ALA A 124 14.81 -6.40 -9.63
CA ALA A 124 14.79 -6.89 -11.00
C ALA A 124 16.21 -7.00 -11.59
N MET A 125 17.06 -5.99 -11.37
CA MET A 125 18.47 -6.04 -11.77
C MET A 125 19.24 -7.15 -11.06
N LEU A 126 19.00 -7.38 -9.76
CA LEU A 126 19.66 -8.44 -9.00
C LEU A 126 19.21 -9.84 -9.43
N ALA A 127 17.93 -10.03 -9.70
CA ALA A 127 17.41 -11.28 -10.25
C ALA A 127 18.05 -11.59 -11.61
N GLU A 128 18.21 -10.59 -12.47
CA GLU A 128 18.88 -10.76 -13.77
C GLU A 128 20.36 -11.15 -13.61
N ARG A 129 21.06 -10.51 -12.67
CA ARG A 129 22.44 -10.88 -12.36
C ARG A 129 22.57 -12.29 -11.79
N CYS A 130 21.59 -12.74 -11.00
CA CYS A 130 21.52 -14.12 -10.54
C CYS A 130 21.35 -15.09 -11.71
N ARG A 131 20.43 -14.81 -12.65
CA ARG A 131 20.24 -15.60 -13.88
C ARG A 131 21.51 -15.64 -14.73
N ARG A 132 22.16 -14.49 -14.95
CA ARG A 132 23.40 -14.43 -15.71
C ARG A 132 24.50 -15.30 -15.09
N ARG A 133 24.62 -15.29 -13.77
CA ARG A 133 25.58 -16.15 -13.06
C ARG A 133 25.31 -17.64 -13.25
N GLN A 134 24.07 -18.06 -13.52
CA GLN A 134 23.79 -19.45 -13.83
C GLN A 134 24.51 -19.93 -15.10
N GLY A 135 24.87 -19.03 -16.02
CA GLY A 135 25.70 -19.35 -17.19
C GLY A 135 27.20 -19.48 -16.91
N GLU A 136 27.66 -19.21 -15.68
CA GLU A 136 29.06 -19.31 -15.28
C GLU A 136 29.39 -20.72 -14.75
N ARG A 137 30.67 -21.08 -14.81
CA ARG A 137 31.21 -22.27 -14.12
C ARG A 137 31.73 -21.87 -12.75
N ALA A 138 31.44 -22.67 -11.73
CA ALA A 138 31.86 -22.41 -10.35
C ALA A 138 32.54 -23.63 -9.73
N GLY A 139 33.54 -23.37 -8.87
CA GLY A 139 34.31 -24.42 -8.22
C GLY A 139 35.20 -25.18 -9.20
N ARG A 140 35.18 -26.51 -9.11
CA ARG A 140 35.96 -27.43 -9.97
C ARG A 140 35.09 -28.18 -10.99
N HIS A 141 33.89 -27.65 -11.27
CA HIS A 141 32.93 -28.29 -12.17
C HIS A 141 33.11 -27.78 -13.60
N ASP A 142 33.04 -28.70 -14.56
CA ASP A 142 33.06 -28.39 -15.99
C ASP A 142 31.69 -27.92 -16.51
N GLU A 143 30.63 -28.28 -15.80
CA GLU A 143 29.26 -27.83 -16.06
C GLU A 143 29.03 -26.42 -15.50
N THR A 144 28.17 -25.67 -16.19
CA THR A 144 27.65 -24.39 -15.69
C THR A 144 26.77 -24.60 -14.45
N ILE A 145 26.61 -23.54 -13.67
CA ILE A 145 25.68 -23.53 -12.51
C ILE A 145 24.25 -23.92 -12.96
N GLY A 146 23.79 -23.43 -14.10
CA GLY A 146 22.46 -23.67 -14.65
C GLY A 146 22.25 -25.12 -15.08
N GLU A 147 23.26 -25.77 -15.66
CA GLU A 147 23.20 -27.20 -15.99
C GLU A 147 23.06 -28.06 -14.72
N ARG A 148 23.84 -27.75 -13.67
CA ARG A 148 23.72 -28.44 -12.37
C ARG A 148 22.40 -28.14 -11.66
N LEU A 149 21.86 -26.93 -11.82
CA LEU A 149 20.60 -26.51 -11.22
C LEU A 149 19.43 -27.40 -11.66
N VAL A 150 19.46 -27.98 -12.86
CA VAL A 150 18.42 -28.91 -13.33
C VAL A 150 18.26 -30.10 -12.38
N ALA A 151 19.37 -30.65 -11.87
CA ALA A 151 19.34 -31.76 -10.91
C ALA A 151 18.73 -31.34 -9.55
N ASP A 152 19.02 -30.12 -9.08
CA ASP A 152 18.41 -29.57 -7.87
C ASP A 152 16.90 -29.41 -8.03
N LEU A 153 16.46 -28.77 -9.12
CA LEU A 153 15.03 -28.51 -9.38
C LEU A 153 14.22 -29.79 -9.57
N ALA A 154 14.83 -30.85 -10.10
CA ALA A 154 14.22 -32.17 -10.23
C ALA A 154 13.95 -32.84 -8.87
N ALA A 155 14.80 -32.61 -7.87
CA ALA A 155 14.65 -33.14 -6.52
C ALA A 155 13.72 -32.31 -5.61
N PHE A 156 13.45 -31.05 -5.98
CA PHE A 156 12.71 -30.11 -5.16
C PHE A 156 11.18 -30.29 -5.24
N LYS A 157 10.49 -29.78 -4.21
CA LYS A 157 9.03 -29.77 -4.14
C LYS A 157 8.45 -28.71 -5.08
N PRO A 158 7.23 -28.92 -5.60
CA PRO A 158 6.50 -27.87 -6.31
C PRO A 158 6.14 -26.73 -5.36
N VAL A 159 6.01 -25.51 -5.90
CA VAL A 159 5.47 -24.36 -5.17
C VAL A 159 3.96 -24.58 -4.95
N PRO A 160 3.43 -24.34 -3.73
CA PRO A 160 1.99 -24.39 -3.48
C PRO A 160 1.20 -23.43 -4.40
N ALA A 161 -0.01 -23.81 -4.79
CA ALA A 161 -0.86 -22.97 -5.65
C ALA A 161 -1.40 -21.72 -4.94
N THR A 162 -1.60 -21.80 -3.62
CA THR A 162 -2.05 -20.67 -2.81
C THR A 162 -0.84 -19.82 -2.41
N PRO A 163 -0.85 -18.50 -2.63
CA PRO A 163 0.26 -17.64 -2.22
C PRO A 163 0.39 -17.57 -0.70
N PHE A 164 1.62 -17.50 -0.22
CA PHE A 164 1.92 -17.15 1.17
C PHE A 164 1.96 -15.63 1.34
N GLU A 165 1.38 -15.09 2.41
CA GLU A 165 1.48 -13.66 2.75
C GLU A 165 2.72 -13.41 3.64
N PRO A 166 3.81 -12.81 3.12
CA PRO A 166 5.02 -12.56 3.89
C PRO A 166 4.89 -11.32 4.78
N CYS A 167 4.04 -11.39 5.80
CA CYS A 167 3.81 -10.28 6.73
C CYS A 167 4.14 -10.61 8.19
N GLU A 168 4.57 -9.60 8.93
CA GLU A 168 4.58 -9.63 10.40
C GLU A 168 3.16 -9.32 10.90
N LYS A 169 2.62 -10.21 11.73
CA LYS A 169 1.29 -10.08 12.34
C LYS A 169 1.43 -9.59 13.77
N ARG A 170 0.81 -8.45 14.11
CA ARG A 170 0.88 -7.86 15.45
C ARG A 170 -0.48 -7.35 15.90
N ILE A 171 -0.87 -7.70 17.13
CA ILE A 171 -2.06 -7.14 17.76
C ILE A 171 -1.71 -5.74 18.29
N ALA A 172 -2.58 -4.77 18.03
CA ALA A 172 -2.47 -3.40 18.50
C ALA A 172 -3.85 -2.85 18.89
N ARG A 173 -3.86 -1.68 19.51
CA ARG A 173 -5.09 -0.97 19.86
C ARG A 173 -5.05 0.43 19.25
N VAL A 174 -6.17 0.83 18.66
CA VAL A 174 -6.33 2.18 18.09
C VAL A 174 -6.36 3.21 19.21
N SER A 175 -5.58 4.29 19.07
CA SER A 175 -5.55 5.39 20.03
C SER A 175 -6.83 6.25 20.00
N SER A 176 -6.97 7.17 20.95
CA SER A 176 -8.02 8.20 20.94
C SER A 176 -7.93 9.16 19.74
N THR A 177 -6.74 9.27 19.12
CA THR A 177 -6.47 10.09 17.93
C THR A 177 -6.57 9.29 16.63
N SER A 178 -7.14 8.09 16.68
CA SER A 178 -7.33 7.19 15.53
C SER A 178 -6.03 6.80 14.84
N LEU A 179 -5.02 6.48 15.65
CA LEU A 179 -3.71 6.03 15.21
C LEU A 179 -3.40 4.63 15.73
N VAL A 180 -2.66 3.86 14.94
CA VAL A 180 -2.15 2.54 15.30
C VAL A 180 -0.63 2.55 15.15
N ARG A 181 0.07 2.20 16.23
CA ARG A 181 1.52 2.20 16.25
C ARG A 181 2.10 0.88 15.74
N TYR A 182 2.97 0.95 14.74
CA TYR A 182 3.80 -0.16 14.29
C TYR A 182 5.26 0.29 14.13
N ARG A 183 6.18 -0.41 14.80
CA ARG A 183 7.64 -0.12 14.83
C ARG A 183 7.98 1.37 14.92
N CYS A 184 7.44 2.05 15.94
CA CYS A 184 7.68 3.47 16.25
C CYS A 184 7.07 4.49 15.26
N ASN A 185 6.29 4.04 14.27
CA ASN A 185 5.51 4.92 13.41
C ASN A 185 4.02 4.74 13.71
N ASP A 186 3.27 5.82 13.53
CA ASP A 186 1.83 5.88 13.80
C ASP A 186 1.06 6.02 12.49
N TYR A 187 0.21 5.04 12.19
CA TYR A 187 -0.59 4.95 10.97
C TYR A 187 -2.05 5.27 11.29
N SER A 188 -2.70 6.14 10.53
CA SER A 188 -4.10 6.48 10.80
C SER A 188 -5.07 5.37 10.44
N VAL A 189 -6.21 5.35 11.11
CA VAL A 189 -7.38 4.52 10.77
C VAL A 189 -8.64 5.37 10.83
N PRO A 190 -9.74 4.98 10.17
CA PRO A 190 -10.98 5.75 10.24
C PRO A 190 -11.43 5.98 11.68
N THR A 191 -11.90 7.19 12.00
CA THR A 191 -12.19 7.60 13.38
C THR A 191 -13.24 6.75 14.10
N THR A 192 -14.06 6.02 13.34
CA THR A 192 -15.05 5.05 13.85
C THR A 192 -14.43 3.86 14.58
N TYR A 193 -13.15 3.57 14.35
CA TYR A 193 -12.41 2.46 14.99
C TYR A 193 -11.62 2.88 16.23
N GLY A 194 -11.77 4.11 16.72
CA GLY A 194 -11.12 4.58 17.95
C GLY A 194 -11.30 3.59 19.11
N PHE A 195 -10.21 3.35 19.86
CA PHE A 195 -10.15 2.41 20.99
C PHE A 195 -10.46 0.94 20.69
N ARG A 196 -10.58 0.52 19.41
CA ARG A 196 -10.75 -0.90 19.07
C ARG A 196 -9.41 -1.64 19.01
N ASP A 197 -9.46 -2.94 19.29
CA ASP A 197 -8.31 -3.82 19.07
C ASP A 197 -8.27 -4.22 17.59
N VAL A 198 -7.07 -4.21 17.02
CA VAL A 198 -6.83 -4.41 15.59
C VAL A 198 -5.66 -5.36 15.37
N LEU A 199 -5.66 -6.02 14.22
CA LEU A 199 -4.55 -6.80 13.72
C LEU A 199 -3.80 -5.98 12.67
N VAL A 200 -2.52 -5.72 12.92
CA VAL A 200 -1.61 -5.15 11.94
C VAL A 200 -0.93 -6.27 11.18
N LYS A 201 -1.09 -6.31 9.86
CA LYS A 201 -0.27 -7.09 8.92
C LYS A 201 0.73 -6.13 8.27
N ALA A 202 1.99 -6.23 8.65
CA ALA A 202 3.06 -5.41 8.07
C ALA A 202 3.84 -6.20 7.03
N PHE A 203 3.80 -5.73 5.78
CA PHE A 203 4.59 -6.21 4.66
C PHE A 203 5.82 -5.32 4.48
N VAL A 204 6.68 -5.63 3.52
CA VAL A 204 7.92 -4.87 3.27
C VAL A 204 7.59 -3.45 2.80
N ASP A 205 6.60 -3.28 1.95
CA ASP A 205 6.23 -2.04 1.28
C ASP A 205 4.99 -1.36 1.87
N GLU A 206 4.18 -2.10 2.63
CA GLU A 206 2.91 -1.63 3.15
C GLU A 206 2.57 -2.12 4.57
N VAL A 207 1.63 -1.43 5.21
CA VAL A 207 1.02 -1.78 6.50
C VAL A 207 -0.48 -1.83 6.32
N VAL A 208 -1.06 -3.01 6.52
CA VAL A 208 -2.50 -3.26 6.44
C VAL A 208 -3.04 -3.45 7.86
N ILE A 209 -4.12 -2.75 8.18
CA ILE A 209 -4.74 -2.78 9.50
C ILE A 209 -6.13 -3.38 9.35
N LEU A 210 -6.42 -4.39 10.17
CA LEU A 210 -7.68 -5.11 10.17
C LEU A 210 -8.40 -5.00 11.51
N CYS A 211 -9.72 -4.83 11.48
CA CYS A 211 -10.59 -4.88 12.65
C CYS A 211 -11.65 -5.97 12.41
N GLY A 212 -11.72 -6.98 13.28
CA GLY A 212 -12.71 -8.05 13.14
C GLY A 212 -12.58 -8.89 11.86
N GLY A 213 -11.41 -8.88 11.21
CA GLY A 213 -11.15 -9.60 9.95
C GLY A 213 -11.33 -8.76 8.68
N GLU A 214 -11.92 -7.57 8.79
CA GLU A 214 -12.05 -6.62 7.68
C GLU A 214 -10.86 -5.67 7.63
N GLU A 215 -10.38 -5.37 6.43
CA GLU A 215 -9.36 -4.34 6.21
C GLU A 215 -9.99 -2.95 6.40
N ILE A 216 -9.42 -2.17 7.31
CA ILE A 216 -9.92 -0.83 7.65
C ILE A 216 -8.99 0.29 7.20
N ALA A 217 -7.72 -0.03 6.93
CA ALA A 217 -6.74 0.92 6.45
C ALA A 217 -5.55 0.19 5.81
N ARG A 218 -4.99 0.82 4.78
CA ARG A 218 -3.77 0.38 4.09
C ARG A 218 -2.87 1.57 3.86
N HIS A 219 -1.62 1.45 4.26
CA HIS A 219 -0.63 2.51 4.17
C HIS A 219 0.64 2.02 3.51
N ARG A 220 1.30 2.89 2.73
CA ARG A 220 2.70 2.65 2.38
C ARG A 220 3.54 2.65 3.65
N ARG A 221 4.44 1.69 3.76
CA ARG A 221 5.29 1.54 4.92
C ARG A 221 6.38 2.60 4.96
N ASP A 222 6.55 3.20 6.13
CA ASP A 222 7.67 4.07 6.44
C ASP A 222 8.70 3.34 7.33
N TYR A 223 9.97 3.41 6.94
CA TYR A 223 11.12 2.83 7.66
C TYR A 223 11.89 3.87 8.50
N ARG A 224 11.48 5.14 8.47
CA ARG A 224 11.94 6.16 9.42
C ARG A 224 11.36 5.88 10.81
N THR A 225 11.74 6.68 11.79
CA THR A 225 11.29 6.50 13.19
C THR A 225 10.50 7.73 13.63
N GLY A 226 9.37 7.52 14.32
CA GLY A 226 8.57 8.60 14.90
C GLY A 226 7.75 9.37 13.87
N THR A 227 7.42 8.74 12.74
CA THR A 227 6.62 9.37 11.68
C THR A 227 5.13 9.12 11.88
N PHE A 228 4.33 10.09 11.46
CA PHE A 228 2.87 9.96 11.35
C PHE A 228 2.51 9.80 9.88
N VAL A 229 1.85 8.69 9.55
CA VAL A 229 1.35 8.40 8.22
C VAL A 229 -0.16 8.55 8.25
N PHE A 230 -0.63 9.70 7.75
CA PHE A 230 -2.04 10.04 7.72
C PHE A 230 -2.64 9.76 6.35
N ASP A 231 -3.78 9.08 6.35
CA ASP A 231 -4.80 9.23 5.32
C ASP A 231 -5.82 10.30 5.75
N PRO A 232 -5.94 11.42 4.99
CA PRO A 232 -6.98 12.44 5.16
C PRO A 232 -8.40 11.89 5.35
N LEU A 233 -8.78 10.87 4.57
CA LEU A 233 -10.15 10.34 4.50
C LEU A 233 -10.59 9.76 5.83
N HIS A 234 -9.66 9.22 6.62
CA HIS A 234 -9.93 8.64 7.92
C HIS A 234 -10.55 9.62 8.94
N TYR A 235 -10.37 10.92 8.75
CA TYR A 235 -10.78 11.96 9.69
C TYR A 235 -12.00 12.76 9.23
N LEU A 236 -12.43 12.62 7.97
CA LEU A 236 -13.47 13.48 7.40
C LEU A 236 -14.82 13.34 8.10
N ALA A 237 -15.19 12.13 8.54
CA ALA A 237 -16.41 11.91 9.33
C ALA A 237 -16.42 12.72 10.64
N LEU A 238 -15.28 12.78 11.34
CA LEU A 238 -15.13 13.59 12.55
C LEU A 238 -15.15 15.09 12.22
N ILE A 239 -14.47 15.50 11.16
CA ILE A 239 -14.37 16.89 10.75
C ILE A 239 -15.72 17.43 10.26
N GLU A 240 -16.58 16.60 9.67
CA GLU A 240 -17.95 16.99 9.31
C GLU A 240 -18.76 17.43 10.55
N THR A 241 -18.53 16.81 11.71
CA THR A 241 -19.16 17.22 12.98
C THR A 241 -18.58 18.51 13.56
N LYS A 242 -17.34 18.85 13.19
CA LYS A 242 -16.61 20.04 13.64
C LYS A 242 -15.96 20.77 12.45
N PRO A 243 -16.75 21.40 11.54
CA PRO A 243 -16.23 21.94 10.28
C PRO A 243 -15.13 23.01 10.45
N ASN A 244 -15.13 23.72 11.58
CA ASN A 244 -14.11 24.74 11.88
C ASN A 244 -12.72 24.14 12.13
N ALA A 245 -12.61 22.82 12.35
CA ALA A 245 -11.33 22.13 12.51
C ALA A 245 -10.65 21.79 11.18
N LEU A 246 -11.33 21.97 10.03
CA LEU A 246 -10.81 21.63 8.70
C LEU A 246 -9.41 22.19 8.45
N ASP A 247 -9.19 23.46 8.78
CA ASP A 247 -7.93 24.17 8.52
C ASP A 247 -6.82 23.83 9.52
N GLN A 248 -7.18 23.30 10.69
CA GLN A 248 -6.24 23.01 11.80
C GLN A 248 -5.90 21.52 11.92
N ALA A 249 -6.59 20.66 11.17
CA ALA A 249 -6.41 19.22 11.23
C ALA A 249 -5.06 18.84 10.59
N ALA A 250 -4.10 18.42 11.43
CA ALA A 250 -2.81 17.91 10.96
C ALA A 250 -2.91 16.84 9.84
N PRO A 251 -3.87 15.90 9.86
CA PRO A 251 -4.03 14.91 8.78
C PRO A 251 -4.38 15.49 7.41
N LEU A 252 -4.93 16.71 7.35
CA LEU A 252 -5.31 17.38 6.10
C LEU A 252 -4.25 18.34 5.58
N GLN A 253 -3.20 18.60 6.36
CA GLN A 253 -2.13 19.52 5.97
C GLN A 253 -1.31 18.92 4.83
N GLY A 254 -1.13 19.68 3.76
CA GLY A 254 -0.39 19.24 2.57
C GLY A 254 -1.11 18.18 1.75
N TRP A 255 -2.43 18.00 1.93
CA TRP A 255 -3.22 17.12 1.07
C TRP A 255 -3.25 17.69 -0.35
N ASP A 256 -2.66 16.94 -1.29
CA ASP A 256 -2.60 17.29 -2.71
C ASP A 256 -3.97 17.08 -3.38
N LEU A 257 -4.83 18.09 -3.23
CA LEU A 257 -6.13 18.17 -3.88
C LEU A 257 -6.02 18.97 -5.19
N PRO A 258 -6.68 18.53 -6.27
CA PRO A 258 -6.78 19.33 -7.49
C PRO A 258 -7.34 20.74 -7.23
N GLU A 259 -6.85 21.72 -8.00
CA GLU A 259 -7.19 23.15 -7.80
C GLU A 259 -8.69 23.43 -7.76
N GLY A 260 -9.50 22.65 -8.50
CA GLY A 260 -10.96 22.74 -8.51
C GLY A 260 -11.60 22.62 -7.13
N PHE A 261 -11.01 21.86 -6.19
CA PHE A 261 -11.52 21.74 -4.82
C PHE A 261 -11.35 23.03 -4.02
N GLN A 262 -10.22 23.74 -4.18
CA GLN A 262 -10.03 25.02 -3.51
C GLN A 262 -11.01 26.07 -4.07
N HIS A 263 -11.23 26.06 -5.38
CA HIS A 263 -12.22 26.94 -6.00
C HIS A 263 -13.64 26.64 -5.50
N LEU A 264 -14.04 25.36 -5.49
CA LEU A 264 -15.33 24.92 -4.93
C LEU A 264 -15.50 25.37 -3.48
N ARG A 265 -14.47 25.18 -2.65
CA ARG A 265 -14.48 25.58 -1.25
C ARG A 265 -14.77 27.07 -1.10
N HIS A 266 -14.08 27.93 -1.84
CA HIS A 266 -14.31 29.38 -1.80
C HIS A 266 -15.74 29.74 -2.21
N LEU A 267 -16.28 29.12 -3.26
CA LEU A 267 -17.65 29.38 -3.71
C LEU A 267 -18.70 28.96 -2.66
N LEU A 268 -18.52 27.78 -2.05
CA LEU A 268 -19.41 27.28 -1.00
C LEU A 268 -19.36 28.15 0.27
N GLU A 269 -18.16 28.54 0.70
CA GLU A 269 -17.99 29.43 1.86
C GLU A 269 -18.57 30.83 1.60
N ALA A 270 -18.37 31.40 0.41
CA ALA A 270 -18.95 32.70 0.05
C ALA A 270 -20.49 32.65 0.01
N ARG A 271 -21.08 31.54 -0.45
CA ARG A 271 -22.54 31.39 -0.56
C ARG A 271 -23.20 31.08 0.79
N MET A 272 -22.56 30.29 1.65
CA MET A 272 -23.23 29.63 2.78
C MET A 272 -22.44 29.68 4.11
N GLY A 273 -21.28 30.35 4.15
CA GLY A 273 -20.42 30.45 5.34
C GLY A 273 -20.05 29.08 5.92
N ASN A 274 -20.32 28.89 7.22
CA ASN A 274 -20.02 27.62 7.91
C ASN A 274 -20.77 26.41 7.34
N ARG A 275 -21.98 26.61 6.79
CA ARG A 275 -22.70 25.51 6.12
C ARG A 275 -22.01 25.11 4.82
N GLY A 276 -21.38 26.06 4.14
CA GLY A 276 -20.54 25.82 2.96
C GLY A 276 -19.31 24.98 3.27
N LYS A 277 -18.62 25.23 4.41
CA LYS A 277 -17.52 24.38 4.89
C LYS A 277 -17.97 22.93 5.08
N ARG A 278 -19.15 22.74 5.67
CA ARG A 278 -19.72 21.41 5.90
C ARG A 278 -20.04 20.70 4.57
N GLU A 279 -20.67 21.38 3.62
CA GLU A 279 -20.93 20.79 2.30
C GLU A 279 -19.65 20.46 1.55
N PHE A 280 -18.60 21.30 1.67
CA PHE A 280 -17.29 20.99 1.11
C PHE A 280 -16.70 19.71 1.71
N ILE A 281 -16.79 19.53 3.03
CA ILE A 281 -16.39 18.29 3.70
C ILE A 281 -17.20 17.11 3.16
N GLN A 282 -18.52 17.24 2.98
CA GLN A 282 -19.35 16.19 2.40
C GLN A 282 -18.92 15.82 0.98
N VAL A 283 -18.50 16.79 0.16
CA VAL A 283 -17.90 16.53 -1.16
C VAL A 283 -16.60 15.77 -1.03
N LEU A 284 -15.72 16.14 -0.08
CA LEU A 284 -14.49 15.38 0.18
C LEU A 284 -14.79 13.94 0.59
N ARG A 285 -15.83 13.72 1.40
CA ARG A 285 -16.28 12.39 1.83
C ARG A 285 -16.78 11.51 0.69
N LEU A 286 -17.13 12.06 -0.47
CA LEU A 286 -17.40 11.23 -1.66
C LEU A 286 -16.17 10.39 -2.04
N MET A 287 -14.96 10.87 -1.75
CA MET A 287 -13.71 10.14 -2.00
C MET A 287 -13.53 8.91 -1.09
N GLU A 288 -14.35 8.74 -0.05
CA GLU A 288 -14.39 7.50 0.75
C GLU A 288 -14.93 6.31 -0.07
N THR A 289 -15.70 6.56 -1.13
CA THR A 289 -16.38 5.52 -1.93
C THR A 289 -16.20 5.66 -3.44
N ILE A 290 -15.88 6.86 -3.92
CA ILE A 290 -15.73 7.18 -5.33
C ILE A 290 -14.27 7.58 -5.60
N PRO A 291 -13.62 7.04 -6.65
CA PRO A 291 -12.26 7.43 -7.02
C PRO A 291 -12.10 8.95 -7.19
N MET A 292 -11.02 9.51 -6.65
CA MET A 292 -10.71 10.96 -6.72
C MET A 292 -10.82 11.55 -8.13
N PRO A 293 -10.38 10.90 -9.22
CA PRO A 293 -10.54 11.45 -10.57
C PRO A 293 -12.01 11.72 -10.94
N ILE A 294 -12.92 10.81 -10.57
CA ILE A 294 -14.36 10.96 -10.87
C ILE A 294 -14.95 12.11 -10.05
N VAL A 295 -14.57 12.25 -8.78
CA VAL A 295 -15.01 13.36 -7.93
C VAL A 295 -14.47 14.69 -8.45
N THR A 296 -13.19 14.73 -8.85
CA THR A 296 -12.56 15.90 -9.46
C THR A 296 -13.32 16.37 -10.71
N ASP A 297 -13.63 15.45 -11.60
CA ASP A 297 -14.38 15.78 -12.82
C ASP A 297 -15.82 16.23 -12.50
N ALA A 298 -16.44 15.66 -11.46
CA ALA A 298 -17.77 16.07 -11.01
C ALA A 298 -17.76 17.47 -10.40
N VAL A 299 -16.72 17.81 -9.64
CA VAL A 299 -16.51 19.16 -9.08
C VAL A 299 -16.30 20.18 -10.21
N THR A 300 -15.44 19.87 -11.17
CA THR A 300 -15.17 20.73 -12.33
C THR A 300 -16.46 21.00 -13.13
N GLU A 301 -17.24 19.96 -13.38
CA GLU A 301 -18.50 20.07 -14.12
C GLU A 301 -19.57 20.84 -13.32
N ALA A 302 -19.67 20.61 -12.02
CA ALA A 302 -20.58 21.34 -11.14
C ALA A 302 -20.28 22.85 -11.11
N ILE A 303 -18.99 23.21 -11.07
CA ILE A 303 -18.54 24.61 -11.18
C ILE A 303 -18.94 25.19 -12.55
N ARG A 304 -18.69 24.46 -13.65
CA ARG A 304 -19.05 24.89 -15.01
C ARG A 304 -20.56 25.15 -15.17
N LEU A 305 -21.39 24.31 -14.56
CA LEU A 305 -22.84 24.42 -14.59
C LEU A 305 -23.41 25.43 -13.58
N GLY A 306 -22.59 25.98 -12.68
CA GLY A 306 -23.04 26.81 -11.56
C GLY A 306 -23.81 26.04 -10.47
N ALA A 307 -23.83 24.70 -10.53
CA ALA A 307 -24.56 23.82 -9.63
C ALA A 307 -23.61 23.22 -8.57
N ILE A 308 -23.05 24.08 -7.71
CA ILE A 308 -21.95 23.75 -6.79
C ILE A 308 -22.35 23.05 -5.48
N GLY A 309 -23.63 22.73 -5.27
CA GLY A 309 -24.11 22.09 -4.04
C GLY A 309 -23.67 20.62 -3.95
N PHE A 310 -23.54 20.08 -2.74
CA PHE A 310 -23.16 18.68 -2.51
C PHE A 310 -24.01 17.69 -3.33
N ASP A 311 -25.34 17.84 -3.30
CA ASP A 311 -26.25 16.92 -3.98
C ASP A 311 -26.05 16.93 -5.51
N ALA A 312 -25.75 18.09 -6.09
CA ALA A 312 -25.49 18.23 -7.52
C ALA A 312 -24.16 17.55 -7.92
N ILE A 313 -23.09 17.77 -7.14
CA ILE A 313 -21.79 17.12 -7.36
C ILE A 313 -21.94 15.60 -7.22
N LYS A 314 -22.64 15.13 -6.17
CA LYS A 314 -22.93 13.71 -5.96
C LYS A 314 -23.69 13.11 -7.14
N LEU A 315 -24.71 13.80 -7.65
CA LEU A 315 -25.47 13.35 -8.81
C LEU A 315 -24.60 13.24 -10.07
N ILE A 316 -23.75 14.24 -10.33
CA ILE A 316 -22.83 14.22 -11.49
C ILE A 316 -21.84 13.05 -11.36
N ALA A 317 -21.27 12.84 -10.17
CA ALA A 317 -20.37 11.73 -9.90
C ALA A 317 -21.06 10.38 -10.12
N LEU A 318 -22.27 10.19 -9.59
CA LEU A 318 -23.06 8.96 -9.77
C LEU A 318 -23.44 8.72 -11.23
N ALA A 319 -23.93 9.73 -11.94
CA ALA A 319 -24.27 9.60 -13.36
C ALA A 319 -23.08 9.13 -14.21
N ARG A 320 -21.87 9.62 -13.87
CA ARG A 320 -20.63 9.22 -14.54
C ARG A 320 -20.24 7.77 -14.22
N ILE A 321 -20.38 7.32 -12.97
CA ILE A 321 -20.15 5.92 -12.58
C ILE A 321 -21.13 4.99 -13.30
N GLU A 322 -22.40 5.36 -13.35
CA GLU A 322 -23.45 4.55 -13.98
C GLU A 322 -23.43 4.59 -15.51
N HIS A 323 -22.50 5.36 -16.12
CA HIS A 323 -22.48 5.70 -17.54
C HIS A 323 -23.85 6.17 -18.07
N ARG A 324 -24.67 6.75 -17.19
CA ARG A 324 -25.99 7.24 -17.57
C ARG A 324 -25.79 8.59 -18.27
N PRO A 325 -26.16 8.73 -19.55
CA PRO A 325 -26.28 10.06 -20.12
C PRO A 325 -27.32 10.81 -19.30
N ALA A 326 -27.00 12.01 -18.84
CA ALA A 326 -27.96 12.90 -18.20
C ALA A 326 -29.05 13.27 -19.23
N ARG A 327 -30.06 12.42 -19.38
CA ARG A 327 -31.25 12.68 -20.21
C ARG A 327 -32.37 13.11 -19.29
N LEU A 328 -32.44 14.41 -18.99
CA LEU A 328 -33.74 15.00 -18.70
C LEU A 328 -34.38 15.36 -20.05
N ASP A 329 -34.99 14.36 -20.69
CA ASP A 329 -35.84 14.63 -21.85
C ASP A 329 -37.23 15.00 -21.35
N LEU A 330 -37.54 16.31 -21.36
CA LEU A 330 -38.85 16.80 -20.96
C LEU A 330 -39.98 16.28 -21.86
N ALA A 331 -39.67 15.79 -23.07
CA ALA A 331 -40.66 15.14 -23.94
C ALA A 331 -41.13 13.79 -23.39
N ALA A 332 -40.34 13.14 -22.51
CA ALA A 332 -40.74 11.91 -21.83
C ALA A 332 -41.74 12.13 -20.68
N TYR A 333 -42.00 13.39 -20.30
CA TYR A 333 -42.89 13.75 -19.20
C TYR A 333 -44.00 14.72 -19.65
N PRO A 334 -44.93 14.29 -20.52
CA PRO A 334 -45.95 15.16 -21.12
C PRO A 334 -46.97 15.72 -20.12
N HIS A 335 -47.00 15.17 -18.90
CA HIS A 335 -47.85 15.63 -17.80
C HIS A 335 -47.20 16.76 -16.98
N LEU A 336 -45.90 17.02 -17.14
CA LEU A 336 -45.28 18.18 -16.51
C LEU A 336 -45.78 19.45 -17.22
N PRO A 337 -46.20 20.50 -16.47
CA PRO A 337 -46.62 21.74 -17.09
C PRO A 337 -45.47 22.31 -17.91
N LYS A 338 -45.73 22.58 -19.19
CA LYS A 338 -44.79 23.32 -20.04
C LYS A 338 -44.60 24.70 -19.41
N MET A 339 -43.42 24.97 -18.86
CA MET A 339 -43.09 26.31 -18.38
C MET A 339 -42.88 27.21 -19.61
N ASP A 340 -43.93 27.94 -19.98
CA ASP A 340 -43.81 29.08 -20.87
C ASP A 340 -43.28 30.27 -20.06
N VAL A 341 -41.96 30.32 -19.89
CA VAL A 341 -41.31 31.47 -19.27
C VAL A 341 -41.31 32.59 -20.30
N ARG A 342 -42.38 33.38 -20.31
CA ARG A 342 -42.44 34.61 -21.11
C ARG A 342 -41.27 35.50 -20.70
N THR A 343 -40.53 35.99 -21.68
CA THR A 343 -39.51 37.02 -21.45
C THR A 343 -40.20 38.21 -20.81
N THR A 344 -39.83 38.56 -19.58
CA THR A 344 -40.44 39.67 -18.84
C THR A 344 -40.31 40.94 -19.68
N ALA A 345 -41.43 41.58 -20.02
CA ALA A 345 -41.35 42.82 -20.77
C ALA A 345 -40.87 43.92 -19.83
N ALA A 346 -39.93 44.76 -20.28
CA ALA A 346 -39.43 45.87 -19.46
C ALA A 346 -40.57 46.81 -19.00
N ALA A 347 -41.68 46.86 -19.76
CA ALA A 347 -42.89 47.58 -19.41
C ALA A 347 -43.62 47.04 -18.17
N ASP A 348 -43.49 45.75 -17.86
CA ASP A 348 -44.14 45.13 -16.69
C ASP A 348 -43.54 45.65 -15.37
N TYR A 349 -42.30 46.13 -15.40
CA TYR A 349 -41.64 46.78 -14.27
C TYR A 349 -42.11 48.23 -14.05
N ALA A 350 -42.83 48.85 -15.00
CA ALA A 350 -43.34 50.21 -14.86
C ALA A 350 -44.36 50.34 -13.72
N VAL A 351 -45.07 49.25 -13.39
CA VAL A 351 -46.00 49.18 -12.25
C VAL A 351 -45.28 49.30 -10.90
N LEU A 352 -43.97 49.03 -10.85
CA LEU A 352 -43.15 49.15 -9.65
C LEU A 352 -42.57 50.56 -9.47
N ILE A 353 -42.84 51.49 -10.39
CA ILE A 353 -42.46 52.90 -10.28
C ILE A 353 -43.70 53.71 -9.87
N PRO A 354 -43.79 54.21 -8.62
CA PRO A 354 -44.94 54.97 -8.17
C PRO A 354 -45.00 56.33 -8.91
N GLY A 355 -46.11 56.62 -9.60
CA GLY A 355 -46.44 58.00 -10.00
C GLY A 355 -46.74 58.31 -11.47
N ARG A 356 -47.02 57.33 -12.35
CA ARG A 356 -47.58 57.63 -13.68
C ARG A 356 -48.83 56.80 -13.97
N ALA A 357 -49.96 57.32 -13.50
CA ALA A 357 -51.26 57.05 -14.10
C ALA A 357 -51.44 58.02 -15.28
N VAL A 358 -51.95 57.52 -16.41
CA VAL A 358 -52.68 58.33 -17.39
C VAL A 358 -54.07 57.75 -17.50
#